data_AF-A0A3B8L7B6-F1
#
_entry.id   AF-A0A3B8L7B6-F1
#
_cell.length_a   1.000
_cell.length_b   1.000
_cell.length_c   1.000
_cell.angle_alpha   90.00
_cell.angle_beta   90.00
_cell.angle_gamma   90.00
#
_symmetry.space_group_name_H-M   'P 1'
#
loop_
_entity.id
_entity.type
_entity.pdbx_description
1 polymer ?
#
loop_
_entity_poly.entity_id
_entity_poly.type
_entity_poly.pdbx_seq_one_letter_code
_entity_poly.pdbx_strand_id
1 'polypeptide(L)'
;MQRICFWRRLFVQLAAVVLLVMVNLPAEAADRAAELQRFEAKIRPLLVSRCSKCHSGPKAKAGLDLSRVTGLMNGGRSGPVVVPGNPTGS
;
A
#
# COMPACT_ATOMS: atom_id res chain seq x y z
N MET A 1 -33.53 32.90 -20.99
CA MET A 1 -32.55 33.34 -19.95
C MET A 1 -32.31 32.33 -18.82
N GLN A 2 -33.26 31.49 -18.41
CA GLN A 2 -33.12 30.61 -17.23
C GLN A 2 -32.11 29.45 -17.37
N ARG A 3 -31.93 28.91 -18.58
CA ARG A 3 -31.03 27.76 -18.85
C ARG A 3 -29.53 28.11 -18.72
N ILE A 4 -29.16 29.34 -19.07
CA ILE A 4 -27.77 29.86 -18.98
C ILE A 4 -27.38 30.07 -17.51
N CYS A 5 -28.31 30.55 -16.68
CA CYS A 5 -28.11 30.68 -15.23
C CYS A 5 -28.01 29.32 -14.53
N PHE A 6 -28.78 28.32 -14.99
CA PHE A 6 -28.74 26.97 -14.46
C PHE A 6 -27.41 26.28 -14.75
N TRP A 7 -26.89 26.42 -15.97
CA TRP A 7 -25.58 25.87 -16.36
C TRP A 7 -24.43 26.55 -15.62
N ARG A 8 -24.48 27.87 -15.46
CA ARG A 8 -23.45 28.61 -14.70
C ARG A 8 -23.43 28.22 -13.21
N ARG A 9 -24.61 28.02 -12.60
CA ARG A 9 -24.71 27.51 -11.22
C ARG A 9 -24.22 26.07 -11.11
N LEU A 10 -24.57 25.20 -12.05
CA LEU A 10 -24.10 23.80 -12.08
C LEU A 10 -22.57 23.72 -12.24
N PHE A 11 -22.00 24.54 -13.11
CA PHE A 11 -20.55 24.57 -13.33
C PHE A 11 -19.78 25.05 -12.10
N VAL A 12 -20.28 26.11 -11.44
CA VAL A 12 -19.67 26.62 -10.21
C VAL A 12 -19.79 25.62 -9.06
N GLN A 13 -20.93 24.93 -8.93
CA GLN A 13 -21.13 23.88 -7.92
C GLN A 13 -20.20 22.68 -8.17
N LEU A 14 -20.07 22.22 -9.42
CA LEU A 14 -19.15 21.13 -9.78
C LEU A 14 -17.68 21.50 -9.55
N ALA A 15 -17.27 22.72 -9.93
CA ALA A 15 -15.92 23.20 -9.66
C ALA A 15 -15.62 23.31 -8.16
N ALA A 16 -16.58 23.75 -7.34
CA ALA A 16 -16.44 23.81 -5.90
C ALA A 16 -16.31 22.41 -5.28
N VAL A 17 -17.09 21.43 -5.73
CA VAL A 17 -17.00 20.03 -5.27
C VAL A 17 -15.66 19.41 -5.64
N VAL A 18 -15.17 19.61 -6.87
CA VAL A 18 -13.85 19.13 -7.30
C VAL A 18 -12.73 19.75 -6.46
N LEU A 19 -12.80 21.06 -6.19
CA LEU A 19 -11.81 21.75 -5.35
C LEU A 19 -11.82 21.18 -3.91
N LEU A 20 -13.00 20.90 -3.36
CA LEU A 20 -13.16 20.37 -2.00
C LEU A 20 -12.64 18.93 -1.87
N VAL A 21 -12.76 18.12 -2.92
CA VAL A 21 -12.17 16.76 -2.99
C VAL A 21 -10.64 16.81 -3.07
N MET A 22 -10.07 17.71 -3.89
CA MET A 22 -8.61 17.83 -4.04
C MET A 22 -7.91 18.30 -2.75
N VAL A 23 -8.57 19.12 -1.93
CA VAL A 23 -8.06 19.56 -0.62
C VAL A 23 -8.01 18.42 0.40
N ASN A 24 -8.82 17.37 0.22
CA ASN A 24 -8.89 16.22 1.14
C ASN A 24 -8.07 15.00 0.66
N LEU A 25 -7.12 15.19 -0.26
CA LEU A 25 -6.25 14.07 -0.67
C LEU A 25 -5.41 13.60 0.53
N PRO A 26 -5.57 12.35 0.99
CA PRO A 26 -5.00 11.94 2.26
C PRO A 26 -3.48 11.82 2.15
N ALA A 27 -2.76 12.53 3.03
CA ALA A 27 -1.30 12.47 3.18
C ALA A 27 -0.78 11.03 3.39
N GLU A 28 -1.63 10.13 3.89
CA GLU A 28 -1.37 8.70 4.09
C GLU A 28 -0.97 7.94 2.82
N ALA A 29 -1.33 8.44 1.62
CA ALA A 29 -0.88 7.82 0.37
C ALA A 29 0.62 8.03 0.14
N ALA A 30 1.14 9.22 0.46
CA ALA A 30 2.56 9.54 0.32
C ALA A 30 3.42 8.76 1.32
N ASP A 31 2.97 8.67 2.58
CA ASP A 31 3.69 7.92 3.62
C ASP A 31 3.79 6.42 3.30
N ARG A 32 2.70 5.81 2.81
CA ARG A 32 2.72 4.39 2.37
C ARG A 32 3.68 4.16 1.22
N ALA A 33 3.74 5.08 0.26
CA ALA A 33 4.68 4.97 -0.86
C ALA A 33 6.14 5.05 -0.37
N ALA A 34 6.45 5.96 0.55
CA ALA A 34 7.77 6.08 1.15
C ALA A 34 8.16 4.82 1.94
N GLU A 35 7.23 4.21 2.65
CA GLU A 35 7.45 2.97 3.40
C GLU A 35 7.72 1.77 2.49
N LEU A 36 6.94 1.64 1.41
CA LEU A 36 7.17 0.61 0.39
C LEU A 36 8.55 0.78 -0.26
N GLN A 37 8.94 2.01 -0.57
CA GLN A 37 10.25 2.30 -1.14
C GLN A 37 11.39 1.90 -0.18
N ARG A 38 11.23 2.13 1.14
CA ARG A 38 12.18 1.66 2.16
C ARG A 38 12.27 0.13 2.18
N PHE A 39 11.14 -0.57 2.14
CA PHE A 39 11.11 -2.03 2.06
C PHE A 39 11.87 -2.54 0.82
N GLU A 40 11.57 -2.00 -0.36
CA GLU A 40 12.19 -2.38 -1.62
C GLU A 40 13.70 -2.10 -1.63
N ALA A 41 14.13 -0.95 -1.13
CA ALA A 41 15.53 -0.52 -1.17
C ALA A 41 16.41 -1.18 -0.11
N LYS A 42 15.86 -1.53 1.06
CA LYS A 42 16.66 -1.98 2.22
C LYS A 42 16.36 -3.40 2.68
N ILE A 43 15.09 -3.81 2.67
CA ILE A 43 14.67 -5.07 3.30
C ILE A 43 14.63 -6.19 2.26
N ARG A 44 13.98 -5.97 1.12
CA ARG A 44 13.81 -6.96 0.06
C ARG A 44 15.14 -7.57 -0.43
N PRO A 45 16.24 -6.81 -0.65
CA PRO A 45 17.50 -7.41 -1.11
C PRO A 45 18.08 -8.42 -0.12
N LEU A 46 17.89 -8.20 1.19
CA LEU A 46 18.36 -9.10 2.24
C LEU A 46 17.53 -10.40 2.25
N LEU A 47 16.22 -10.30 2.11
CA LEU A 47 15.32 -11.45 2.08
C LEU A 47 15.47 -12.26 0.80
N VAL A 48 15.63 -11.58 -0.35
CA VAL A 48 15.81 -12.25 -1.64
C VAL A 48 17.13 -12.98 -1.70
N SER A 49 18.22 -12.40 -1.19
CA SER A 49 19.54 -13.03 -1.23
C SER A 49 19.68 -14.26 -0.33
N ARG A 50 18.97 -14.30 0.81
CA ARG A 50 19.18 -15.35 1.82
C ARG A 50 18.01 -16.31 2.00
N CYS A 51 16.78 -15.84 1.82
CA CYS A 51 15.58 -16.55 2.27
C CYS A 51 14.70 -17.03 1.11
N SER A 52 14.67 -16.28 0.00
CA SER A 52 13.75 -16.54 -1.12
C SER A 52 13.95 -17.90 -1.80
N LYS A 53 15.16 -18.47 -1.74
CA LYS A 53 15.47 -19.80 -2.30
C LYS A 53 14.51 -20.89 -1.79
N CYS A 54 14.07 -20.78 -0.54
CA CYS A 54 13.14 -21.73 0.08
C CYS A 54 11.76 -21.11 0.34
N HIS A 55 11.67 -19.80 0.56
CA HIS A 55 10.44 -19.09 0.94
C HIS A 55 10.02 -18.11 -0.17
N SER A 56 9.83 -18.61 -1.39
CA SER A 56 9.18 -17.87 -2.48
C SER A 56 8.60 -18.81 -3.53
N GLY A 57 7.63 -18.30 -4.29
CA GLY A 57 7.04 -19.01 -5.42
C GLY A 57 6.09 -20.16 -5.04
N PRO A 58 5.65 -20.96 -6.02
CA PRO A 58 4.58 -21.94 -5.84
C PRO A 58 4.96 -23.14 -4.96
N LYS A 59 6.26 -23.37 -4.74
CA LYS A 59 6.77 -24.45 -3.87
C LYS A 59 7.43 -23.91 -2.60
N ALA A 60 7.03 -22.73 -2.17
CA ALA A 60 7.57 -22.12 -0.96
C ALA A 60 7.34 -23.00 0.28
N LYS A 61 8.39 -23.17 1.09
CA LYS A 61 8.31 -23.88 2.36
C LYS A 61 7.31 -23.18 3.28
N ALA A 62 6.49 -23.99 3.94
CA ALA A 62 5.40 -23.52 4.80
C ALA A 62 4.42 -22.54 4.11
N GLY A 63 4.37 -22.50 2.77
CA GLY A 63 3.55 -21.55 2.02
C GLY A 63 3.94 -20.08 2.21
N LEU A 64 5.13 -19.80 2.75
CA LEU A 64 5.57 -18.45 3.10
C LEU A 64 6.35 -17.81 1.95
N ASP A 65 5.99 -16.59 1.57
CA ASP A 65 6.70 -15.83 0.55
C ASP A 65 7.39 -14.58 1.11
N LEU A 66 8.72 -14.61 1.21
CA LEU A 66 9.54 -13.50 1.71
C LEU A 66 10.08 -12.59 0.58
N SER A 67 9.70 -12.84 -0.67
CA SER A 67 10.21 -12.08 -1.82
C SER A 67 9.49 -10.75 -2.06
N ARG A 68 8.30 -10.58 -1.47
CA ARG A 68 7.43 -9.41 -1.64
C ARG A 68 6.73 -9.05 -0.33
N VAL A 69 6.45 -7.77 -0.14
CA VAL A 69 5.85 -7.27 1.12
C VAL A 69 4.51 -7.95 1.45
N THR A 70 3.69 -8.22 0.43
CA THR A 70 2.39 -8.89 0.62
C THR A 70 2.52 -10.31 1.12
N GLY A 71 3.59 -11.02 0.74
CA GLY A 71 3.86 -12.37 1.23
C GLY A 71 4.28 -12.38 2.71
N LEU A 72 5.01 -11.37 3.17
CA LEU A 72 5.32 -11.20 4.60
C LEU A 72 4.05 -10.95 5.41
N MET A 73 3.18 -10.07 4.92
CA MET A 73 1.93 -9.70 5.60
C MET A 73 0.92 -10.85 5.64
N ASN A 74 0.88 -11.69 4.60
CA ASN A 74 0.01 -12.86 4.56
C ASN A 74 0.44 -13.96 5.54
N GLY A 75 1.72 -13.97 5.94
CA GLY A 75 2.25 -15.02 6.79
C GLY A 75 2.43 -16.36 6.07
N GLY A 76 2.74 -17.39 6.86
CA GLY A 76 2.85 -18.77 6.39
C GLY A 76 1.85 -19.67 7.10
N ARG A 77 2.02 -20.99 6.92
CA ARG A 77 1.21 -22.00 7.61
C ARG A 77 1.27 -21.90 9.14
N SER A 78 2.34 -21.34 9.69
CA SER A 78 2.51 -21.13 11.14
C SER A 78 1.85 -19.83 11.64
N GLY A 79 1.21 -19.05 10.76
CA GLY A 79 0.61 -17.77 11.10
C GLY A 79 1.43 -16.56 10.61
N PRO A 80 1.16 -15.36 11.16
CA PRO A 80 1.84 -14.13 10.77
C PRO A 80 3.34 -14.19 11.15
N VAL A 81 4.17 -13.57 10.32
CA VAL A 81 5.64 -13.48 10.54
C VAL A 81 6.10 -12.06 10.83
N VAL A 82 5.21 -11.08 10.68
CA VAL A 82 5.45 -9.68 10.97
C VAL A 82 4.23 -9.13 11.65
N VAL A 83 4.43 -8.56 12.84
CA VAL A 83 3.42 -7.78 13.55
C VAL A 83 3.81 -6.30 13.48
N PRO A 84 3.08 -5.45 12.74
CA PRO A 84 3.40 -4.03 12.64
C PRO A 84 3.53 -3.38 14.02
N GLY A 85 4.62 -2.64 14.24
CA GLY A 85 4.89 -1.96 15.51
C GLY A 85 5.38 -2.86 16.66
N ASN A 86 5.46 -4.18 16.47
CA ASN A 86 5.92 -5.12 17.51
C ASN A 86 7.03 -6.06 16.99
N PRO A 87 8.30 -5.62 17.02
CA PRO A 87 9.42 -6.40 16.49
C PRO A 87 9.76 -7.65 17.33
N THR A 88 9.40 -7.70 18.62
CA THR A 88 9.65 -8.86 19.50
C THR A 88 8.56 -9.93 19.43
N GLY A 89 7.36 -9.56 18.98
CA GLY A 89 6.23 -10.49 18.80
C GLY A 89 6.17 -11.13 17.41
N SER A 90 7.26 -11.11 16.65
CA SER A 90 7.35 -11.59 15.25
C SER A 90 8.33 -12.76 15.12
#